data_AF-A0A7G8E2I1-F1
#
_entry.id   AF-A0A7G8E2I1-F1
#
_cell.length_a   1.000
_cell.length_b   1.000
_cell.length_c   1.000
_cell.angle_alpha   90.00
_cell.angle_beta   90.00
_cell.angle_gamma   90.00
#
_symmetry.space_group_name_H-M   'P 1'
#
loop_
_entity.id
_entity.type
_entity.pdbx_description
1 polymer ?
#
loop_
_entity_poly.entity_id
_entity_poly.type
_entity_poly.pdbx_seq_one_letter_code
_entity_poly.pdbx_strand_id
1 'polypeptide(L)'
;MAVHPSHRAALSFPSGNAKTGPIAVSSTSRLTCPSSCPLAGNQGCYAEAGFHTRLHWDRLSRGQVGATAVAFIRQVIALPAGTLFRHCVAGDQWPDPVDPLRIDQALLLQLARACRHLRAAWSFTHYPMCPENQAALRQAAAKGLVVNASTESRSKAAALVRQGIPAVCVVPSDAPAVFHHEGVRFVACPACRSGAGPRIQCSSCGGRFGLPLCAQADRPFVITFPAHGPRAAAATAHCS
;
A
#
# COMPACT_ATOMS: atom_id res chain seq x y z
N MET A 1 26.67 -0.39 21.78
CA MET A 1 26.24 -0.77 20.41
C MET A 1 24.98 -0.01 20.10
N ALA A 2 25.05 1.00 19.22
CA ALA A 2 23.85 1.74 18.80
C ALA A 2 22.89 0.75 18.14
N VAL A 3 21.71 0.58 18.72
CA VAL A 3 20.65 -0.25 18.14
C VAL A 3 20.28 0.43 16.82
N HIS A 4 20.77 -0.08 15.69
CA HIS A 4 20.21 0.26 14.38
C HIS A 4 18.70 0.08 14.52
N PRO A 5 17.88 1.10 14.23
CA PRO A 5 16.46 0.99 14.47
C PRO A 5 15.90 -0.07 13.52
N SER A 6 15.69 -1.27 14.07
CA SER A 6 15.25 -2.43 13.30
C SER A 6 13.85 -2.15 12.77
N HIS A 7 13.63 -2.33 11.47
CA HIS A 7 12.30 -2.22 10.87
C HIS A 7 11.31 -3.12 11.64
N ARG A 8 10.19 -2.53 12.06
CA ARG A 8 9.13 -3.24 12.79
C ARG A 8 7.89 -3.35 11.93
N ALA A 9 7.13 -4.42 12.12
CA ALA A 9 5.83 -4.59 11.48
C ALA A 9 4.79 -5.08 12.49
N ALA A 10 3.57 -4.55 12.43
CA ALA A 10 2.46 -4.95 13.27
C ALA A 10 1.33 -5.49 12.41
N LEU A 11 0.80 -6.66 12.78
CA LEU A 11 -0.38 -7.29 12.18
C LEU A 11 -1.61 -7.03 13.06
N SER A 12 -2.74 -6.75 12.44
CA SER A 12 -4.05 -6.67 13.09
C SER A 12 -5.03 -7.53 12.32
N PHE A 13 -5.60 -8.52 12.99
CA PHE A 13 -6.60 -9.43 12.44
C PHE A 13 -7.57 -9.91 13.54
N PRO A 14 -8.90 -9.76 13.36
CA PRO A 14 -9.54 -9.01 12.28
C PRO A 14 -9.32 -7.48 12.43
N SER A 15 -9.30 -6.75 11.31
CA SER A 15 -9.17 -5.28 11.35
C SER A 15 -10.48 -4.59 11.76
N GLY A 16 -10.38 -3.61 12.66
CA GLY A 16 -11.47 -2.66 12.95
C GLY A 16 -11.55 -1.48 11.98
N ASN A 17 -10.74 -1.44 10.93
CA ASN A 17 -10.74 -0.32 9.97
C ASN A 17 -11.96 -0.41 9.04
N ALA A 18 -12.87 0.56 9.17
CA ALA A 18 -14.10 0.63 8.39
C ALA A 18 -13.88 0.62 6.87
N LYS A 19 -12.75 1.15 6.37
CA LYS A 19 -12.41 1.16 4.93
C LYS A 19 -12.04 -0.23 4.42
N THR A 20 -11.37 -1.04 5.24
CA THR A 20 -10.91 -2.37 4.83
C THR A 20 -11.94 -3.46 5.11
N GLY A 21 -12.78 -3.27 6.12
CA GLY A 21 -13.59 -4.34 6.70
C GLY A 21 -12.72 -5.31 7.53
N PRO A 22 -13.29 -6.43 7.99
CA PRO A 22 -12.66 -7.38 8.91
C PRO A 22 -11.63 -8.30 8.22
N ILE A 23 -10.75 -7.71 7.41
CA ILE A 23 -9.63 -8.41 6.76
C ILE A 23 -8.38 -8.32 7.64
N ALA A 24 -7.33 -9.08 7.31
CA ALA A 24 -6.02 -8.87 7.92
C ALA A 24 -5.40 -7.58 7.36
N VAL A 25 -4.85 -6.75 8.24
CA VAL A 25 -4.10 -5.56 7.85
C VAL A 25 -2.79 -5.49 8.61
N SER A 26 -1.79 -4.84 8.04
CA SER A 26 -0.56 -4.56 8.78
C SER A 26 -0.12 -3.11 8.63
N SER A 27 0.89 -2.72 9.41
CA SER A 27 1.69 -1.52 9.17
C SER A 27 3.15 -1.83 9.41
N THR A 28 4.04 -1.17 8.69
CA THR A 28 5.49 -1.20 8.90
C THR A 28 5.96 0.12 9.50
N SER A 29 7.11 0.13 10.18
CA SER A 29 7.66 1.35 10.79
C SER A 29 8.00 2.42 9.74
N ARG A 30 8.02 3.69 10.14
CA ARG A 30 8.30 4.83 9.25
C ARG A 30 9.61 4.72 8.48
N LEU A 31 10.59 4.03 9.04
CA LEU A 31 11.89 3.77 8.42
C LEU A 31 11.82 2.90 7.16
N THR A 32 10.67 2.27 6.89
CA THR A 32 10.43 1.59 5.62
C THR A 32 10.02 2.53 4.50
N CYS A 33 9.57 3.75 4.79
CA CYS A 33 9.20 4.69 3.74
C CYS A 33 10.47 5.20 3.02
N PRO A 34 10.48 5.22 1.68
CA PRO A 34 11.63 5.72 0.94
C PRO A 34 11.77 7.23 1.14
N SER A 35 13.01 7.71 1.23
CA SER A 35 13.31 9.15 1.35
C SER A 35 12.84 9.96 0.13
N SER A 36 12.63 9.31 -1.01
CA SER A 36 12.10 9.90 -2.23
C SER A 36 10.57 10.10 -2.22
N CYS A 37 9.86 9.69 -1.18
CA CYS A 37 8.40 9.83 -1.13
C CYS A 37 8.00 11.31 -1.07
N PRO A 38 7.27 11.84 -2.07
CA PRO A 38 6.93 13.26 -2.12
C PRO A 38 5.94 13.67 -1.03
N LEU A 39 5.20 12.72 -0.46
CA LEU A 39 4.19 12.97 0.56
C LEU A 39 4.74 12.96 2.00
N ALA A 40 6.01 12.58 2.19
CA ALA A 40 6.60 12.40 3.52
C ALA A 40 6.70 13.71 4.34
N GLY A 41 6.77 13.57 5.66
CA GLY A 41 6.85 14.71 6.57
C GLY A 41 5.53 15.46 6.63
N ASN A 42 5.52 16.74 6.24
CA ASN A 42 4.30 17.56 6.22
C ASN A 42 3.67 17.67 4.83
N GLN A 43 4.15 16.89 3.86
CA GLN A 43 3.84 17.04 2.44
C GLN A 43 2.61 16.26 1.94
N GLY A 44 1.76 15.73 2.84
CA GLY A 44 0.50 15.10 2.45
C GLY A 44 0.32 13.64 2.87
N CYS A 45 1.29 13.03 3.55
CA CYS A 45 1.16 11.64 4.02
C CYS A 45 0.00 11.51 5.01
N TYR A 46 -0.99 10.70 4.65
CA TYR A 46 -2.18 10.51 5.47
C TYR A 46 -1.86 9.81 6.81
N ALA A 47 -0.84 8.95 6.84
CA ALA A 47 -0.43 8.25 8.05
C ALA A 47 0.20 9.18 9.11
N GLU A 48 0.79 10.30 8.67
CA GLU A 48 1.31 11.37 9.54
C GLU A 48 0.23 12.38 9.93
N ALA A 49 -0.86 12.44 9.16
CA ALA A 49 -1.94 13.39 9.33
C ALA A 49 -3.01 12.92 10.35
N GLY A 50 -3.39 11.64 10.30
CA GLY A 50 -4.50 11.12 11.10
C GLY A 50 -4.10 10.84 12.55
N PHE A 51 -4.83 11.39 13.54
CA PHE A 51 -4.48 11.26 14.96
C PHE A 51 -4.25 9.82 15.41
N HIS A 52 -5.25 8.93 15.25
CA HIS A 52 -5.15 7.53 15.68
C HIS A 52 -4.10 6.74 14.88
N THR A 53 -4.06 6.93 13.56
CA THR A 53 -3.07 6.27 12.69
C THR A 53 -1.66 6.69 13.07
N ARG A 54 -1.41 7.99 13.24
CA ARG A 54 -0.12 8.56 13.63
C ARG A 54 0.32 8.04 14.99
N LEU A 55 -0.55 8.04 16.00
CA LEU A 55 -0.22 7.53 17.33
C LEU A 55 0.23 6.06 17.30
N HIS A 56 -0.52 5.19 16.61
CA HIS A 56 -0.13 3.79 16.46
C HIS A 56 1.20 3.67 15.70
N TRP A 57 1.34 4.43 14.61
CA TRP A 57 2.53 4.38 13.77
C TRP A 57 3.79 4.92 14.46
N ASP A 58 3.66 5.92 15.34
CA ASP A 58 4.74 6.42 16.18
C ASP A 58 5.21 5.40 17.21
N ARG A 59 4.29 4.67 17.84
CA ARG A 59 4.64 3.58 18.77
C ARG A 59 5.39 2.46 18.03
N LEU A 60 4.90 2.09 16.85
CA LEU A 60 5.55 1.09 15.99
C LEU A 60 6.94 1.56 15.55
N SER A 61 7.07 2.81 15.15
CA SER A 61 8.33 3.38 14.66
C SER A 61 9.36 3.58 15.78
N ARG A 62 8.91 3.80 17.03
CA ARG A 62 9.75 3.78 18.23
C ARG A 62 10.09 2.37 18.72
N GLY A 63 9.61 1.33 18.05
CA GLY A 63 9.83 -0.06 18.44
C GLY A 63 9.14 -0.49 19.73
N GLN A 64 8.15 0.28 20.20
CA GLN A 64 7.36 -0.03 21.40
C GLN A 64 6.34 -1.15 21.16
N VAL A 65 5.98 -1.36 19.89
CA VAL A 65 5.09 -2.43 19.42
C VAL A 65 5.63 -3.00 18.11
N GLY A 66 5.05 -4.12 17.67
CA GLY A 66 5.41 -4.78 16.42
C GLY A 66 6.54 -5.80 16.55
N ALA A 67 6.71 -6.60 15.51
CA ALA A 67 7.66 -7.68 15.42
C ALA A 67 8.82 -7.31 14.47
N THR A 68 9.93 -8.06 14.54
CA THR A 68 10.93 -8.05 13.47
C THR A 68 10.32 -8.57 12.18
N ALA A 69 10.94 -8.30 11.02
CA ALA A 69 10.41 -8.76 9.74
C ALA A 69 10.21 -10.28 9.68
N VAL A 70 11.18 -11.06 10.16
CA VAL A 70 11.07 -12.54 10.21
C VAL A 70 9.91 -12.99 11.10
N ALA A 71 9.76 -12.41 12.29
CA ALA A 71 8.67 -12.77 13.19
C ALA A 71 7.30 -12.33 12.64
N PHE A 72 7.23 -11.19 11.98
CA PHE A 72 6.02 -10.73 11.28
C PHE A 72 5.63 -11.67 10.14
N ILE A 73 6.59 -12.11 9.32
CA ILE A 73 6.32 -13.09 8.24
C ILE A 73 5.75 -14.39 8.82
N ARG A 74 6.24 -14.86 9.98
CA ARG A 74 5.66 -16.02 10.67
C ARG A 74 4.22 -15.77 11.11
N GLN A 75 3.88 -14.56 11.56
CA GLN A 75 2.49 -14.20 11.88
C GLN A 75 1.60 -14.23 10.63
N VAL A 76 2.11 -13.79 9.48
CA VAL A 76 1.38 -13.86 8.20
C VAL A 76 1.16 -15.32 7.76
N ILE A 77 2.16 -16.21 7.96
CA ILE A 77 2.02 -17.66 7.70
C ILE A 77 0.91 -18.28 8.57
N ALA A 78 0.74 -17.78 9.80
CA ALA A 78 -0.23 -18.29 10.76
C ALA A 78 -1.66 -17.75 10.57
N LEU A 79 -1.89 -16.87 9.58
CA LEU A 79 -3.24 -16.39 9.29
C LEU A 79 -4.14 -17.54 8.81
N PRO A 80 -5.45 -17.50 9.08
CA PRO A 80 -6.37 -18.49 8.53
C PRO A 80 -6.35 -18.48 7.00
N ALA A 81 -6.30 -19.67 6.40
CA ALA A 81 -6.38 -19.82 4.94
C ALA A 81 -7.63 -19.13 4.37
N GLY A 82 -7.52 -18.56 3.18
CA GLY A 82 -8.61 -17.82 2.55
C GLY A 82 -8.86 -16.41 3.12
N THR A 83 -8.06 -15.95 4.09
CA THR A 83 -8.11 -14.56 4.58
C THR A 83 -7.68 -13.58 3.49
N LEU A 84 -8.30 -12.40 3.43
CA LEU A 84 -7.80 -11.27 2.64
C LEU A 84 -6.77 -10.49 3.47
N PHE A 85 -5.68 -10.06 2.85
CA PHE A 85 -4.61 -9.35 3.55
C PHE A 85 -4.16 -8.08 2.83
N ARG A 86 -4.33 -6.93 3.50
CA ARG A 86 -3.76 -5.66 3.05
C ARG A 86 -2.50 -5.33 3.84
N HIS A 87 -1.35 -5.55 3.22
CA HIS A 87 -0.07 -5.18 3.81
C HIS A 87 0.17 -3.66 3.69
N CYS A 88 0.64 -3.05 4.77
CA CYS A 88 0.97 -1.62 4.90
C CYS A 88 -0.23 -0.67 4.71
N VAL A 89 -1.03 -0.55 5.78
CA VAL A 89 -1.89 0.62 5.99
C VAL A 89 -0.97 1.83 6.17
N ALA A 90 -0.08 1.82 7.16
CA ALA A 90 1.01 2.80 7.27
C ALA A 90 2.38 2.12 7.04
N GLY A 91 3.36 2.91 6.64
CA GLY A 91 4.68 2.42 6.21
C GLY A 91 4.70 1.97 4.75
N ASP A 92 5.82 1.39 4.34
CA ASP A 92 6.09 0.92 2.97
C ASP A 92 6.82 -0.44 3.02
N GLN A 93 7.41 -0.88 1.91
CA GLN A 93 8.24 -2.08 1.81
C GLN A 93 9.57 -1.90 2.54
N TRP A 94 10.20 -2.99 2.96
CA TRP A 94 11.51 -2.91 3.59
C TRP A 94 12.59 -2.45 2.58
N PRO A 95 13.45 -1.48 2.93
CA PRO A 95 14.54 -1.04 2.07
C PRO A 95 15.60 -2.12 1.94
N ASP A 96 16.22 -2.19 0.77
CA ASP A 96 17.47 -2.90 0.59
C ASP A 96 18.54 -2.30 1.54
N PRO A 97 19.34 -3.14 2.21
CA PRO A 97 20.30 -2.69 3.21
C PRO A 97 21.47 -1.89 2.61
N VAL A 98 21.70 -1.97 1.30
CA VAL A 98 22.78 -1.28 0.57
C VAL A 98 22.23 -0.03 -0.13
N ASP A 99 21.10 -0.15 -0.81
CA ASP A 99 20.46 0.98 -1.51
C ASP A 99 19.06 1.25 -0.93
N PRO A 100 18.89 2.29 -0.08
CA PRO A 100 17.61 2.58 0.55
C PRO A 100 16.51 3.06 -0.41
N LEU A 101 16.83 3.30 -1.69
CA LEU A 101 15.86 3.56 -2.76
C LEU A 101 15.44 2.29 -3.51
N ARG A 102 15.96 1.12 -3.11
CA ARG A 102 15.53 -0.20 -3.57
C ARG A 102 14.75 -0.93 -2.49
N ILE A 103 13.85 -1.79 -2.92
CA ILE A 103 13.12 -2.70 -2.05
C ILE A 103 14.01 -3.91 -1.77
N ASP A 104 14.08 -4.36 -0.52
CA ASP A 104 14.67 -5.66 -0.16
C ASP A 104 13.85 -6.77 -0.82
N GLN A 105 14.32 -7.20 -1.99
CA GLN A 105 13.65 -8.19 -2.80
C GLN A 105 13.56 -9.53 -2.07
N ALA A 106 14.61 -9.94 -1.35
CA ALA A 106 14.62 -11.21 -0.65
C ALA A 106 13.51 -11.27 0.41
N LEU A 107 13.37 -10.20 1.18
CA LEU A 107 12.36 -10.10 2.22
C LEU A 107 10.95 -9.95 1.65
N LEU A 108 10.78 -9.16 0.58
CA LEU A 108 9.50 -9.03 -0.14
C LEU A 108 9.03 -10.39 -0.67
N LEU A 109 9.93 -11.20 -1.27
CA LEU A 109 9.57 -12.51 -1.79
C LEU A 109 9.28 -13.54 -0.69
N GLN A 110 9.92 -13.43 0.48
CA GLN A 110 9.57 -14.24 1.65
C GLN A 110 8.14 -13.92 2.12
N LEU A 111 7.80 -12.63 2.23
CA LEU A 111 6.43 -12.21 2.57
C LEU A 111 5.43 -12.68 1.50
N ALA A 112 5.75 -12.52 0.21
CA ALA A 112 4.88 -12.98 -0.87
C ALA A 112 4.57 -14.47 -0.77
N ARG A 113 5.58 -15.32 -0.53
CA ARG A 113 5.40 -16.76 -0.34
C ARG A 113 4.55 -17.09 0.88
N ALA A 114 4.70 -16.32 1.97
CA ALA A 114 3.88 -16.46 3.16
C ALA A 114 2.40 -16.21 2.87
N CYS A 115 2.08 -15.35 1.90
CA CYS A 115 0.69 -15.02 1.53
C CYS A 115 -0.02 -16.08 0.66
N ARG A 116 0.64 -17.14 0.17
CA ARG A 116 0.04 -18.04 -0.84
C ARG A 116 -1.20 -18.82 -0.40
N HIS A 117 -1.36 -19.04 0.91
CA HIS A 117 -2.53 -19.72 1.48
C HIS A 117 -3.71 -18.75 1.72
N LEU A 118 -3.49 -17.46 1.53
CA LEU A 118 -4.50 -16.41 1.66
C LEU A 118 -5.33 -16.32 0.37
N ARG A 119 -6.55 -15.77 0.48
CA ARG A 119 -7.40 -15.57 -0.70
C ARG A 119 -6.80 -14.53 -1.66
N ALA A 120 -6.24 -13.47 -1.10
CA ALA A 120 -5.47 -12.47 -1.82
C ALA A 120 -4.67 -11.60 -0.86
N ALA A 121 -3.49 -11.19 -1.28
CA ALA A 121 -2.68 -10.22 -0.56
C ALA A 121 -2.24 -9.08 -1.49
N TRP A 122 -2.30 -7.85 -0.98
CA TRP A 122 -1.82 -6.68 -1.72
C TRP A 122 -1.20 -5.63 -0.81
N SER A 123 -0.37 -4.78 -1.39
CA SER A 123 0.28 -3.65 -0.73
C SER A 123 0.42 -2.46 -1.68
N PHE A 124 1.09 -1.42 -1.21
CA PHE A 124 1.36 -0.19 -1.93
C PHE A 124 2.82 0.19 -1.69
N THR A 125 3.41 0.93 -2.64
CA THR A 125 4.78 1.42 -2.47
C THR A 125 5.03 2.73 -3.18
N HIS A 126 5.73 3.65 -2.52
CA HIS A 126 6.24 4.89 -3.08
C HIS A 126 7.72 4.79 -3.51
N TYR A 127 8.32 3.59 -3.46
CA TYR A 127 9.66 3.38 -3.95
C TYR A 127 9.79 3.79 -5.43
N PRO A 128 10.94 4.36 -5.86
CA PRO A 128 11.17 4.66 -7.26
C PRO A 128 10.96 3.42 -8.12
N MET A 129 10.20 3.52 -9.21
CA MET A 129 9.97 2.39 -10.12
C MET A 129 11.14 2.21 -11.10
N CYS A 130 12.36 2.09 -10.57
CA CYS A 130 13.54 1.65 -11.32
C CYS A 130 13.39 0.18 -11.75
N PRO A 131 14.14 -0.30 -12.75
CA PRO A 131 14.01 -1.67 -13.27
C PRO A 131 14.04 -2.76 -12.20
N GLU A 132 14.88 -2.60 -11.17
CA GLU A 132 15.03 -3.54 -10.06
C GLU A 132 13.76 -3.61 -9.21
N ASN A 133 13.21 -2.46 -8.81
CA ASN A 133 11.97 -2.41 -8.03
C ASN A 133 10.78 -2.93 -8.85
N GLN A 134 10.72 -2.59 -10.14
CA GLN A 134 9.70 -3.17 -11.04
C GLN A 134 9.80 -4.70 -11.11
N ALA A 135 11.02 -5.25 -11.21
CA ALA A 135 11.24 -6.69 -11.20
C ALA A 135 10.81 -7.32 -9.87
N ALA A 136 11.13 -6.69 -8.73
CA ALA A 136 10.69 -7.13 -7.42
C ALA A 136 9.15 -7.18 -7.30
N LEU A 137 8.45 -6.16 -7.81
CA LEU A 137 6.99 -6.11 -7.84
C LEU A 137 6.40 -7.27 -8.67
N ARG A 138 6.92 -7.50 -9.89
CA ARG A 138 6.47 -8.61 -10.76
C ARG A 138 6.68 -9.97 -10.11
N GLN A 139 7.85 -10.18 -9.50
CA GLN A 139 8.17 -11.44 -8.83
C GLN A 139 7.33 -11.67 -7.57
N ALA A 140 7.02 -10.60 -6.81
CA ALA A 140 6.13 -10.69 -5.65
C ALA A 140 4.70 -11.05 -6.07
N ALA A 141 4.18 -10.43 -7.13
CA ALA A 141 2.86 -10.72 -7.68
C ALA A 141 2.76 -12.19 -8.11
N ALA A 142 3.77 -12.70 -8.84
CA ALA A 142 3.86 -14.12 -9.23
C ALA A 142 3.94 -15.10 -8.04
N LYS A 143 4.25 -14.60 -6.83
CA LYS A 143 4.33 -15.40 -5.60
C LYS A 143 3.17 -15.18 -4.64
N GLY A 144 2.17 -14.37 -5.01
CA GLY A 144 0.93 -14.20 -4.24
C GLY A 144 0.80 -12.88 -3.48
N LEU A 145 1.64 -11.87 -3.75
CA LEU A 145 1.52 -10.53 -3.17
C LEU A 145 1.57 -9.46 -4.26
N VAL A 146 0.45 -8.78 -4.50
CA VAL A 146 0.36 -7.68 -5.47
C VAL A 146 0.76 -6.37 -4.80
N VAL A 147 1.93 -5.84 -5.13
CA VAL A 147 2.36 -4.51 -4.65
C VAL A 147 2.06 -3.48 -5.73
N ASN A 148 1.25 -2.49 -5.38
CA ASN A 148 0.84 -1.44 -6.30
C ASN A 148 1.82 -0.26 -6.23
N ALA A 149 2.31 0.18 -7.40
CA ALA A 149 3.12 1.39 -7.49
C ALA A 149 2.27 2.63 -7.21
N SER A 150 2.58 3.36 -6.15
CA SER A 150 1.91 4.60 -5.76
C SER A 150 2.61 5.80 -6.39
N THR A 151 1.83 6.73 -6.90
CA THR A 151 2.32 8.00 -7.41
C THR A 151 1.23 9.08 -7.35
N GLU A 152 1.64 10.31 -7.59
CA GLU A 152 0.82 11.50 -7.67
C GLU A 152 0.76 12.00 -9.13
N SER A 153 1.50 11.36 -10.05
CA SER A 153 1.51 11.70 -11.48
C SER A 153 0.63 10.74 -12.29
N ARG A 154 -0.38 11.28 -12.96
CA ARG A 154 -1.27 10.52 -13.85
C ARG A 154 -0.52 9.94 -15.02
N SER A 155 0.40 10.67 -15.64
CA SER A 155 1.25 10.18 -16.74
C SER A 155 2.12 9.01 -16.29
N LYS A 156 2.76 9.12 -15.11
CA LYS A 156 3.58 8.01 -14.56
C LYS A 156 2.71 6.78 -14.26
N ALA A 157 1.54 6.96 -13.67
CA ALA A 157 0.62 5.86 -13.38
C ALA A 157 0.14 5.16 -14.67
N ALA A 158 -0.21 5.93 -15.71
CA ALA A 158 -0.61 5.40 -17.00
C ALA A 158 0.53 4.62 -17.68
N ALA A 159 1.75 5.14 -17.64
CA ALA A 159 2.92 4.47 -18.18
C ALA A 159 3.21 3.13 -17.47
N LEU A 160 3.11 3.08 -16.15
CA LEU A 160 3.32 1.86 -15.36
C LEU A 160 2.28 0.78 -15.68
N VAL A 161 1.00 1.14 -15.80
CA VAL A 161 -0.06 0.18 -16.18
C VAL A 161 0.17 -0.36 -17.59
N ARG A 162 0.58 0.49 -18.54
CA ARG A 162 0.96 0.04 -19.90
C ARG A 162 2.14 -0.94 -19.89
N GLN A 163 3.02 -0.86 -18.89
CA GLN A 163 4.14 -1.78 -18.67
C GLN A 163 3.78 -3.04 -17.86
N GLY A 164 2.48 -3.24 -17.56
CA GLY A 164 1.99 -4.38 -16.77
C GLY A 164 2.29 -4.27 -15.27
N ILE A 165 2.53 -3.06 -14.76
CA ILE A 165 2.72 -2.81 -13.33
C ILE A 165 1.44 -2.19 -12.77
N PRO A 166 0.79 -2.83 -11.78
CA PRO A 166 -0.41 -2.26 -11.18
C PRO A 166 -0.06 -0.96 -10.45
N ALA A 167 -0.69 0.14 -10.86
CA ALA A 167 -0.44 1.45 -10.28
C ALA A 167 -1.67 2.03 -9.58
N VAL A 168 -1.42 2.89 -8.60
CA VAL A 168 -2.43 3.75 -7.97
C VAL A 168 -1.97 5.19 -8.00
N CYS A 169 -2.92 6.11 -8.11
CA CYS A 169 -2.65 7.54 -8.24
C CYS A 169 -3.39 8.32 -7.15
N VAL A 170 -2.68 9.11 -6.35
CA VAL A 170 -3.34 10.17 -5.57
C VAL A 170 -3.80 11.25 -6.55
N VAL A 171 -5.02 11.75 -6.36
CA VAL A 171 -5.63 12.76 -7.23
C VAL A 171 -6.27 13.86 -6.38
N PRO A 172 -6.53 15.06 -6.93
CA PRO A 172 -7.31 16.09 -6.26
C PRO A 172 -8.64 15.56 -5.72
N SER A 173 -9.14 16.15 -4.64
CA SER A 173 -10.36 15.70 -3.95
C SER A 173 -11.62 15.76 -4.82
N ASP A 174 -11.63 16.64 -5.81
CA ASP A 174 -12.71 16.89 -6.77
C ASP A 174 -12.55 16.10 -8.09
N ALA A 175 -11.51 15.26 -8.21
CA ALA A 175 -11.29 14.46 -9.40
C ALA A 175 -12.50 13.54 -9.71
N PRO A 176 -12.90 13.39 -10.98
CA PRO A 176 -14.00 12.52 -11.36
C PRO A 176 -13.80 11.06 -10.91
N ALA A 177 -14.90 10.38 -10.61
CA ALA A 177 -14.84 8.97 -10.19
C ALA A 177 -14.28 8.04 -11.28
N VAL A 178 -14.47 8.38 -12.55
CA VAL A 178 -13.86 7.69 -13.70
C VAL A 178 -13.44 8.73 -14.72
N PHE A 179 -12.21 8.62 -15.22
CA PHE A 179 -11.70 9.43 -16.33
C PHE A 179 -10.63 8.65 -17.11
N HIS A 180 -10.17 9.21 -18.22
CA HIS A 180 -9.06 8.66 -19.00
C HIS A 180 -7.90 9.65 -19.04
N HIS A 181 -6.68 9.14 -19.01
CA HIS A 181 -5.46 9.92 -19.16
C HIS A 181 -4.45 9.08 -19.95
N GLU A 182 -3.91 9.64 -21.04
CA GLU A 182 -2.97 8.96 -21.95
C GLU A 182 -3.43 7.54 -22.36
N GLY A 183 -4.72 7.41 -22.71
CA GLY A 183 -5.31 6.15 -23.17
C GLY A 183 -5.55 5.10 -22.07
N VAL A 184 -5.22 5.39 -20.82
CA VAL A 184 -5.48 4.49 -19.68
C VAL A 184 -6.69 4.97 -18.89
N ARG A 185 -7.55 4.04 -18.44
CA ARG A 185 -8.69 4.34 -17.59
C ARG A 185 -8.23 4.54 -16.13
N PHE A 186 -8.78 5.54 -15.47
CA PHE A 186 -8.57 5.85 -14.05
C PHE A 186 -9.90 5.67 -13.33
N VAL A 187 -9.89 4.90 -12.24
CA VAL A 187 -11.10 4.54 -11.49
C VAL A 187 -10.89 4.83 -10.00
N ALA A 188 -11.72 5.69 -9.44
CA ALA A 188 -11.68 6.00 -8.01
C ALA A 188 -11.94 4.75 -7.18
N CYS A 189 -11.12 4.57 -6.14
CA CYS A 189 -11.29 3.53 -5.14
C CYS A 189 -12.76 3.55 -4.64
N PRO A 190 -13.50 2.43 -4.75
CA PRO A 190 -14.91 2.40 -4.34
C PRO A 190 -15.14 2.83 -2.89
N ALA A 191 -14.18 2.52 -2.00
CA ALA A 191 -14.24 2.89 -0.59
C ALA A 191 -14.01 4.39 -0.32
N CYS A 192 -13.61 5.18 -1.32
CA CYS A 192 -13.49 6.64 -1.22
C CYS A 192 -14.75 7.39 -1.69
N ARG A 193 -15.73 6.71 -2.31
CA ARG A 193 -16.83 7.35 -3.05
C ARG A 193 -18.06 7.72 -2.23
N SER A 194 -18.09 7.47 -0.93
CA SER A 194 -19.31 7.62 -0.13
C SER A 194 -19.20 8.74 0.91
N GLY A 195 -19.96 9.81 0.69
CA GLY A 195 -20.06 11.00 1.55
C GLY A 195 -20.67 10.79 2.93
N ALA A 196 -20.86 9.55 3.37
CA ALA A 196 -21.37 9.20 4.72
C ALA A 196 -20.80 7.85 5.22
N GLY A 197 -19.50 7.61 5.01
CA GLY A 197 -18.81 6.36 5.41
C GLY A 197 -18.75 5.31 4.28
N PRO A 198 -17.83 4.32 4.33
CA PRO A 198 -17.62 3.39 3.22
C PRO A 198 -18.78 2.39 3.07
N ARG A 199 -19.64 2.59 2.06
CA ARG A 199 -20.61 1.55 1.63
C ARG A 199 -19.92 0.34 1.02
N ILE A 200 -18.71 0.52 0.48
CA ILE A 200 -17.89 -0.53 -0.11
C ILE A 200 -16.56 -0.57 0.65
N GLN A 201 -16.18 -1.77 1.07
CA GLN A 201 -14.95 -2.02 1.82
C GLN A 201 -13.94 -2.77 0.95
N CYS A 202 -12.67 -2.81 1.35
CA CYS A 202 -11.69 -3.66 0.65
C CYS A 202 -12.10 -5.14 0.63
N SER A 203 -12.77 -5.63 1.68
CA SER A 203 -13.32 -6.98 1.76
C SER A 203 -14.33 -7.32 0.65
N SER A 204 -14.98 -6.31 0.06
CA SER A 204 -16.09 -6.48 -0.88
C SER A 204 -15.94 -5.72 -2.20
N CYS A 205 -14.88 -4.92 -2.40
CA CYS A 205 -14.77 -4.02 -3.56
C CYS A 205 -14.59 -4.74 -4.90
N GLY A 206 -14.19 -6.02 -4.89
CA GLY A 206 -14.16 -6.88 -6.07
C GLY A 206 -15.52 -7.46 -6.46
N GLY A 207 -16.59 -7.16 -5.71
CA GLY A 207 -17.88 -7.83 -5.84
C GLY A 207 -17.91 -9.21 -5.19
N ARG A 208 -19.05 -9.91 -5.33
CA ARG A 208 -19.35 -11.17 -4.61
C ARG A 208 -18.30 -12.27 -4.81
N PHE A 209 -17.76 -12.38 -6.02
CA PHE A 209 -16.82 -13.45 -6.40
C PHE A 209 -15.46 -12.93 -6.85
N GLY A 210 -15.28 -11.61 -6.97
CA GLY A 210 -14.02 -11.04 -7.43
C GLY A 210 -12.99 -10.89 -6.32
N LEU A 211 -11.75 -10.64 -6.76
CA LEU A 211 -10.67 -10.16 -5.90
C LEU A 211 -10.78 -8.65 -5.71
N PRO A 212 -10.36 -8.11 -4.55
CA PRO A 212 -10.23 -6.66 -4.38
C PRO A 212 -9.45 -6.04 -5.55
N LEU A 213 -9.89 -4.89 -6.06
CA LEU A 213 -9.31 -4.30 -7.28
C LEU A 213 -7.79 -4.08 -7.16
N CYS A 214 -7.30 -3.70 -5.98
CA CYS A 214 -5.87 -3.51 -5.72
C CYS A 214 -5.07 -4.82 -5.65
N ALA A 215 -5.74 -5.98 -5.56
CA ALA A 215 -5.13 -7.31 -5.56
C ALA A 215 -5.11 -7.95 -6.96
N GLN A 216 -5.62 -7.26 -7.98
CA GLN A 216 -5.56 -7.69 -9.38
C GLN A 216 -4.29 -7.09 -10.01
N ALA A 217 -3.30 -7.94 -10.30
CA ALA A 217 -1.98 -7.52 -10.78
C ALA A 217 -1.99 -7.05 -12.24
N ASP A 218 -2.85 -7.64 -13.05
CA ASP A 218 -2.98 -7.49 -14.50
C ASP A 218 -4.11 -6.53 -14.92
N ARG A 219 -4.67 -5.77 -13.97
CA ARG A 219 -5.77 -4.85 -14.27
C ARG A 219 -5.35 -3.78 -15.29
N PRO A 220 -6.17 -3.46 -16.29
CA PRO A 220 -5.84 -2.51 -17.35
C PRO A 220 -6.14 -1.04 -16.96
N PHE A 221 -6.22 -0.72 -15.67
CA PHE A 221 -6.62 0.60 -15.19
C PHE A 221 -5.90 0.99 -13.90
N VAL A 222 -5.76 2.31 -13.72
CA VAL A 222 -5.20 2.91 -12.50
C VAL A 222 -6.32 3.08 -11.47
N ILE A 223 -6.05 2.76 -10.21
CA ILE A 223 -6.97 3.08 -9.11
C ILE A 223 -6.59 4.44 -8.55
N THR A 224 -7.56 5.35 -8.43
CA THR A 224 -7.31 6.68 -7.86
C THR A 224 -7.74 6.78 -6.40
N PHE A 225 -6.97 7.56 -5.65
CA PHE A 225 -7.27 7.93 -4.27
C PHE A 225 -7.39 9.45 -4.18
N PRO A 226 -8.62 9.98 -4.12
CA PRO A 226 -8.81 11.40 -3.85
C PRO A 226 -8.15 11.80 -2.53
N ALA A 227 -7.40 12.90 -2.56
CA ALA A 227 -6.78 13.48 -1.39
C ALA A 227 -7.85 13.80 -0.32
N HIS A 228 -7.57 13.46 0.93
CA HIS A 228 -8.54 13.59 2.03
C HIS A 228 -7.85 13.83 3.38
N GLY A 229 -8.64 14.23 4.37
CA GLY A 229 -8.16 14.53 5.71
C GLY A 229 -7.41 15.86 5.80
N PRO A 230 -6.77 16.15 6.94
CA PRO A 230 -6.25 17.48 7.25
C PRO A 230 -5.04 17.90 6.40
N ARG A 231 -4.45 16.97 5.63
CA ARG A 231 -3.33 17.25 4.71
C ARG A 231 -3.69 17.06 3.23
N ALA A 232 -4.98 17.07 2.90
CA ALA A 232 -5.45 16.91 1.52
C ALA A 232 -4.82 17.95 0.57
N ALA A 233 -4.79 19.23 0.97
CA ALA A 233 -4.22 20.29 0.15
C ALA A 233 -2.73 20.08 -0.15
N ALA A 234 -1.95 19.67 0.85
CA ALA A 234 -0.52 19.36 0.68
C ALA A 234 -0.32 18.18 -0.28
N ALA A 235 -1.12 17.11 -0.15
CA ALA A 235 -1.05 15.98 -1.07
C ALA A 235 -1.45 16.37 -2.50
N THR A 236 -2.49 17.20 -2.66
CA THR A 236 -2.93 17.71 -3.96
C THR A 236 -1.84 18.53 -4.66
N ALA A 237 -1.01 19.27 -3.91
CA ALA A 237 0.08 20.06 -4.49
C ALA A 237 1.15 19.21 -5.22
N HIS A 238 1.22 17.91 -4.94
CA HIS A 238 2.10 16.97 -5.64
C HIS A 238 1.44 16.30 -6.85
N CYS A 239 0.14 16.50 -7.07
CA CYS A 239 -0.58 15.86 -8.17
C CYS A 239 -0.22 16.49 -9.52
N SER A 240 0.07 15.65 -10.53
CA SER A 240 0.33 16.07 -11.92
C SER A 240 -0.44 15.26 -12.95
#